data_AF-I1CWC4-F1
#
_entry.id   AF-I1CWC4-F1
#
_cell.length_a   1.000
_cell.length_b   1.000
_cell.length_c   1.000
_cell.angle_alpha   90.00
_cell.angle_beta   90.00
_cell.angle_gamma   90.00
#
_symmetry.space_group_name_H-M   'P 1'
#
loop_
_entity.id
_entity.type
_entity.pdbx_description
1 polymer ?
#
loop_
_entity_poly.entity_id
_entity_poly.type
_entity_poly.pdbx_seq_one_letter_code
_entity_poly.pdbx_strand_id
1 'polypeptide(L)'
;MPKKLPSDIQNSIKVLLENSVDPAVIGKRVGVHRNTVNRYANKWIHDRIRKRGGRPSIVAESTRPYIKRQVLTGCLKAAKDVQMKLEELGHPISYQSAINVLHSVEIYAEIKKKSHY
;
A
#
# COMPACT_ATOMS: atom_id res chain seq x y z
N MET A 1 -28.04 6.97 2.76
CA MET A 1 -27.25 6.13 3.69
C MET A 1 -27.11 4.73 3.13
N PRO A 2 -25.92 4.09 3.14
CA PRO A 2 -25.84 2.68 2.76
C PRO A 2 -26.64 1.85 3.79
N LYS A 3 -27.71 1.19 3.34
CA LYS A 3 -28.53 0.33 4.20
C LYS A 3 -27.67 -0.83 4.70
N LYS A 4 -27.59 -1.00 6.02
CA LYS A 4 -26.98 -2.19 6.63
C LYS A 4 -27.81 -3.41 6.24
N LEU A 5 -27.16 -4.57 6.04
CA LEU A 5 -27.89 -5.81 5.81
C LEU A 5 -28.74 -6.17 7.04
N PRO A 6 -29.87 -6.87 6.86
CA PRO A 6 -30.63 -7.47 7.96
C PRO A 6 -29.74 -8.33 8.87
N SER A 7 -30.08 -8.40 10.16
CA SER A 7 -29.35 -9.19 11.17
C SER A 7 -29.21 -10.66 10.78
N ASP A 8 -30.26 -11.23 10.20
CA ASP A 8 -30.32 -12.67 9.90
C ASP A 8 -29.36 -13.04 8.77
N ILE A 9 -29.29 -12.15 7.77
CA ILE A 9 -28.32 -12.23 6.68
C ILE A 9 -26.89 -12.07 7.21
N GLN A 10 -26.66 -11.14 8.16
CA GLN A 10 -25.35 -10.98 8.78
C GLN A 10 -24.91 -12.22 9.55
N ASN A 11 -25.81 -12.82 10.35
CA ASN A 11 -25.54 -14.04 11.10
C ASN A 11 -25.23 -15.22 10.17
N SER A 12 -25.99 -15.36 9.08
CA SER A 12 -25.76 -16.39 8.06
C SER A 12 -24.37 -16.24 7.41
N ILE A 13 -23.98 -15.00 7.06
CA ILE A 13 -22.63 -14.72 6.52
C ILE A 13 -21.56 -15.07 7.57
N LYS A 14 -21.77 -14.71 8.84
CA LYS A 14 -20.81 -14.95 9.92
C LYS A 14 -20.57 -16.44 10.12
N VAL A 15 -21.62 -17.24 10.28
CA VAL A 15 -21.54 -18.71 10.45
C VAL A 15 -20.84 -19.35 9.24
N LEU A 16 -21.16 -18.93 8.02
CA LEU A 16 -20.54 -19.50 6.83
C LEU A 16 -19.05 -19.11 6.69
N LEU A 17 -18.67 -17.92 7.15
CA LEU A 17 -17.27 -17.49 7.20
C LEU A 17 -16.47 -18.24 8.27
N GLU A 18 -17.06 -18.51 9.44
CA GLU A 18 -16.45 -19.34 10.49
C GLU A 18 -16.19 -20.77 9.99
N ASN A 19 -17.07 -21.30 9.14
CA ASN A 19 -16.89 -22.58 8.46
C ASN A 19 -15.94 -22.53 7.25
N SER A 20 -15.18 -21.44 7.06
CA SER A 20 -14.20 -21.27 5.97
C SER A 20 -14.78 -21.43 4.56
N VAL A 21 -16.06 -21.13 4.35
CA VAL A 21 -16.70 -21.19 3.02
C VAL A 21 -16.26 -20.01 2.16
N ASP A 22 -16.04 -20.25 0.85
CA ASP A 22 -15.62 -19.19 -0.08
C ASP A 22 -16.66 -18.04 -0.17
N PRO A 23 -16.23 -16.76 -0.07
CA PRO A 23 -17.13 -15.60 -0.11
C PRO A 23 -18.01 -15.47 -1.36
N ALA A 24 -17.59 -16.01 -2.50
CA ALA A 24 -18.43 -16.03 -3.71
C ALA A 24 -19.56 -17.04 -3.58
N VAL A 25 -19.31 -18.18 -2.94
CA VAL A 25 -20.32 -19.21 -2.64
C VAL A 25 -21.30 -18.70 -1.59
N ILE A 26 -20.81 -18.06 -0.52
CA ILE A 26 -21.65 -17.41 0.50
C ILE A 26 -22.57 -16.38 -0.14
N GLY A 27 -22.02 -15.55 -1.04
CA GLY A 27 -22.81 -14.54 -1.74
C GLY A 27 -23.98 -15.13 -2.53
N LYS A 28 -23.73 -16.23 -3.27
CA LYS A 28 -24.78 -16.95 -4.00
C LYS A 28 -25.83 -17.56 -3.07
N ARG A 29 -25.43 -18.14 -1.93
CA ARG A 29 -26.34 -18.79 -0.97
C ARG A 29 -27.24 -17.80 -0.23
N VAL A 30 -26.67 -16.67 0.20
CA VAL A 30 -27.37 -15.67 1.01
C VAL A 30 -28.04 -14.58 0.16
N GLY A 31 -27.84 -14.62 -1.17
CA GLY A 31 -28.42 -13.63 -2.08
C GLY A 31 -27.76 -12.25 -2.01
N VAL A 32 -26.47 -12.19 -1.65
CA VAL A 32 -25.71 -10.94 -1.52
C VAL A 32 -24.49 -10.93 -2.44
N HIS A 33 -24.14 -9.75 -2.95
CA HIS A 33 -22.97 -9.62 -3.80
C HIS A 33 -21.67 -10.00 -3.06
N ARG A 34 -20.74 -10.68 -3.73
CA ARG A 34 -19.44 -11.12 -3.17
C ARG A 34 -18.69 -10.01 -2.45
N ASN A 35 -18.72 -8.78 -2.98
CA ASN A 35 -18.05 -7.63 -2.36
C ASN A 35 -18.64 -7.27 -0.99
N THR A 36 -19.95 -7.49 -0.80
CA THR A 36 -20.61 -7.28 0.48
C THR A 36 -20.17 -8.33 1.48
N VAL A 37 -20.11 -9.60 1.09
CA VAL A 37 -19.54 -10.67 1.93
C VAL A 37 -18.10 -10.34 2.31
N ASN A 38 -17.27 -9.94 1.34
CA ASN A 38 -15.88 -9.54 1.59
C ASN A 38 -15.76 -8.36 2.56
N ARG A 39 -16.68 -7.39 2.51
CA ARG A 39 -16.71 -6.27 3.45
C ARG A 39 -16.97 -6.73 4.88
N TYR A 40 -17.93 -7.63 5.08
CA TYR A 40 -18.23 -8.21 6.38
C TYR A 40 -17.11 -9.15 6.86
N ALA A 41 -16.55 -9.96 5.97
CA ALA A 41 -15.39 -10.81 6.26
C ALA A 41 -14.19 -9.99 6.72
N ASN A 42 -13.86 -8.89 6.04
CA ASN A 42 -12.76 -8.01 6.45
C ASN A 42 -13.03 -7.29 7.79
N LYS A 43 -14.30 -7.16 8.19
CA LYS A 43 -14.71 -6.56 9.47
C LYS A 43 -14.59 -7.53 10.64
N TRP A 44 -14.93 -8.80 10.44
CA TRP A 44 -15.01 -9.80 11.51
C TRP A 44 -13.78 -10.71 11.60
N ILE A 45 -13.09 -10.97 10.48
CA ILE A 45 -11.88 -11.79 10.43
C ILE A 45 -10.68 -10.85 10.31
N HIS A 46 -10.00 -10.64 11.44
CA HIS A 46 -8.87 -9.73 11.53
C HIS A 46 -7.60 -10.29 10.86
N ASP A 47 -7.41 -11.62 10.86
CA ASP A 47 -6.21 -12.28 10.33
C ASP A 47 -6.25 -12.54 8.81
N ARG A 48 -7.28 -12.05 8.13
CA ARG A 48 -7.41 -12.26 6.69
C ARG A 48 -6.38 -11.43 5.93
N ILE A 49 -5.61 -12.06 5.05
CA ILE A 49 -4.70 -11.36 4.12
C ILE A 49 -5.52 -10.39 3.27
N ARG A 50 -5.36 -9.09 3.56
CA ARG A 50 -6.00 -8.01 2.79
C ARG A 50 -5.10 -7.70 1.60
N LYS A 51 -5.71 -7.57 0.41
CA LYS A 51 -5.00 -6.93 -0.70
C LYS A 51 -4.64 -5.51 -0.27
N ARG A 52 -3.36 -5.15 -0.36
CA ARG A 52 -2.91 -3.77 -0.12
C ARG A 52 -3.75 -2.85 -1.02
N GLY A 53 -4.60 -2.04 -0.40
CA GLY A 53 -5.26 -0.96 -1.10
C GLY A 53 -4.28 0.15 -1.41
N GLY A 54 -4.64 1.03 -2.35
CA GLY A 54 -3.85 2.21 -2.69
C GLY A 54 -3.28 2.18 -4.10
N ARG A 55 -2.68 3.30 -4.50
CA ARG A 55 -2.02 3.45 -5.79
C ARG A 55 -0.71 2.64 -5.77
N PRO A 56 -0.42 1.83 -6.80
CA PRO A 56 0.87 1.17 -6.90
C PRO A 56 2.00 2.20 -6.92
N SER A 57 3.12 1.88 -6.29
CA SER A 57 4.28 2.76 -6.30
C SER A 57 4.90 2.82 -7.69
N ILE A 58 5.36 4.01 -8.10
CA ILE A 58 6.07 4.22 -9.36
C ILE A 58 7.45 3.53 -9.33
N VAL A 59 8.04 3.43 -8.13
CA VAL A 59 9.35 2.79 -7.92
C VAL A 59 9.13 1.35 -7.45
N ALA A 60 9.75 0.40 -8.13
CA ALA A 60 9.69 -1.02 -7.77
C ALA A 60 10.23 -1.26 -6.35
N GLU A 61 9.70 -2.27 -5.66
CA GLU A 61 10.13 -2.59 -4.30
C GLU A 61 11.61 -2.97 -4.22
N SER A 62 12.16 -3.59 -5.27
CA SER A 62 13.58 -3.96 -5.39
C SER A 62 14.52 -2.76 -5.60
N THR A 63 14.03 -1.66 -6.19
CA THR A 63 14.86 -0.48 -6.48
C THR A 63 15.13 0.33 -5.21
N ARG A 64 14.24 0.28 -4.20
CA ARG A 64 14.38 1.09 -2.98
C ARG A 64 15.60 0.70 -2.13
N PRO A 65 15.88 -0.59 -1.84
CA PRO A 65 17.10 -1.00 -1.15
C PRO A 65 18.38 -0.57 -1.90
N TYR A 66 18.36 -0.62 -3.23
CA TYR A 66 19.48 -0.15 -4.05
C TYR A 66 19.73 1.35 -3.85
N ILE A 67 18.69 2.18 -3.93
CA ILE A 67 18.82 3.62 -3.67
C ILE A 67 19.30 3.89 -2.24
N LYS A 68 18.76 3.18 -1.23
CA LYS A 68 19.22 3.28 0.16
C LYS A 68 20.72 3.03 0.26
N ARG A 69 21.22 1.96 -0.38
CA ARG A 69 22.65 1.64 -0.41
C ARG A 69 23.47 2.75 -1.06
N GLN A 70 23.05 3.27 -2.21
CA GLN A 70 23.76 4.31 -2.95
C GLN A 70 23.86 5.64 -2.18
N VAL A 71 22.84 5.97 -1.38
CA VAL A 71 22.88 7.15 -0.51
C VAL A 71 23.80 6.91 0.67
N LEU A 72 23.73 5.74 1.31
CA LEU A 72 24.60 5.39 2.45
C LEU A 72 26.08 5.30 2.05
N THR A 73 26.40 4.84 0.84
CA THR A 73 27.77 4.84 0.31
C THR A 73 28.24 6.23 -0.12
N GLY A 74 27.37 7.25 -0.06
CA GLY A 74 27.69 8.62 -0.46
C GLY A 74 27.77 8.86 -1.97
N CYS A 75 27.33 7.88 -2.78
CA CYS A 75 27.28 8.00 -4.24
C CYS A 75 26.16 8.96 -4.69
N LEU A 76 25.07 9.06 -3.92
CA LEU A 76 23.98 9.99 -4.13
C LEU A 76 23.89 10.91 -2.91
N LYS A 77 24.21 12.21 -3.09
CA LYS A 77 24.31 13.17 -1.97
C LYS A 77 23.07 14.05 -1.87
N ALA A 78 22.44 14.37 -2.99
CA ALA A 78 21.24 15.17 -3.05
C ALA A 78 20.03 14.36 -3.51
N ALA A 79 18.83 14.79 -3.10
CA ALA A 79 17.58 14.24 -3.63
C ALA A 79 17.47 14.40 -5.16
N LYS A 80 18.16 15.39 -5.74
CA LYS A 80 18.24 15.57 -7.19
C LYS A 80 19.01 14.45 -7.87
N ASP A 81 20.11 13.99 -7.28
CA ASP A 81 20.90 12.86 -7.79
C ASP A 81 20.05 11.58 -7.74
N VAL A 82 19.26 11.41 -6.68
CA VAL A 82 18.33 10.29 -6.53
C VAL A 82 17.24 10.34 -7.60
N GLN A 83 16.68 11.51 -7.88
CA GLN A 83 15.70 11.69 -8.96
C GLN A 83 16.30 11.27 -10.31
N MET A 84 17.47 11.81 -10.67
CA MET A 84 18.15 11.45 -11.92
C MET A 84 18.45 9.96 -11.99
N LYS A 85 18.91 9.36 -10.89
CA LYS A 85 19.22 7.93 -10.86
C LYS A 85 17.98 7.07 -11.06
N LEU A 86 16.83 7.49 -10.51
CA LEU A 86 15.58 6.78 -10.69
C LEU A 86 15.05 6.93 -12.12
N GLU A 87 15.20 8.10 -12.74
CA GLU A 87 14.90 8.31 -14.17
C GLU A 87 15.78 7.42 -15.07
N GLU A 88 17.09 7.33 -14.81
CA GLU A 88 18.02 6.42 -15.52
C GLU A 88 17.61 4.95 -15.41
N LEU A 89 17.05 4.54 -14.27
CA LEU A 89 16.58 3.17 -14.04
C LEU A 89 15.19 2.90 -14.64
N GLY A 90 14.62 3.85 -15.39
CA GLY A 90 13.31 3.72 -16.01
C GLY A 90 12.14 4.03 -15.10
N HIS A 91 12.38 4.72 -13.97
CA HIS A 91 11.34 5.21 -13.07
C HIS A 91 11.21 6.74 -13.18
N PRO A 92 10.51 7.27 -14.21
CA PRO A 92 10.30 8.70 -14.34
C PRO A 92 9.46 9.21 -13.17
N ILE A 93 10.05 10.06 -12.33
CA ILE A 93 9.42 10.56 -11.10
C ILE A 93 9.68 12.04 -10.90
N SER A 94 8.76 12.71 -10.21
CA SER A 94 8.98 14.09 -9.77
C SER A 94 10.01 14.17 -8.64
N TYR A 95 10.60 15.35 -8.45
CA TYR A 95 11.50 15.62 -7.31
C TYR A 95 10.86 15.29 -5.95
N GLN A 96 9.60 15.67 -5.74
CA GLN A 96 8.87 15.33 -4.50
C GLN A 96 8.70 13.82 -4.32
N SER A 97 8.53 13.08 -5.42
CA SER A 97 8.45 11.62 -5.36
C SER A 97 9.81 11.02 -4.99
N ALA A 98 10.93 11.59 -5.43
CA ALA A 98 12.26 11.17 -5.01
C ALA A 98 12.47 11.38 -3.50
N ILE A 99 12.01 12.52 -2.94
CA ILE A 99 11.99 12.75 -1.49
C ILE A 99 11.13 11.70 -0.78
N ASN A 100 9.94 11.40 -1.29
CA ASN A 100 9.07 10.38 -0.69
C ASN A 100 9.71 8.97 -0.74
N VAL A 101 10.50 8.66 -1.78
CA VAL A 101 11.28 7.42 -1.85
C VAL A 101 12.33 7.38 -0.76
N LEU A 102 13.06 8.49 -0.53
CA LEU A 102 14.03 8.62 0.56
C LEU A 102 13.36 8.42 1.93
N HIS A 103 12.22 9.06 2.17
CA HIS A 103 11.45 8.87 3.40
C HIS A 103 11.01 7.41 3.58
N SER A 104 10.65 6.72 2.49
CA SER A 104 10.25 5.32 2.54
C SER A 104 11.39 4.36 2.89
N VAL A 105 12.64 4.81 2.78
CA VAL A 105 13.85 4.07 3.19
C VAL A 105 14.47 4.65 4.46
N GLU A 106 13.72 5.49 5.19
CA GLU A 106 14.10 6.13 6.46
C GLU A 106 15.27 7.10 6.34
N ILE A 107 15.46 7.70 5.15
CA ILE A 107 16.44 8.76 4.91
C ILE A 107 15.69 10.08 4.77
N TYR A 108 15.98 11.03 5.65
CA TYR A 108 15.36 12.35 5.65
C TYR A 108 16.29 13.35 4.96
N ALA A 109 15.84 13.90 3.83
CA ALA A 109 16.60 14.91 3.11
C ALA A 109 16.41 16.27 3.79
N GLU A 110 17.49 16.89 4.24
CA GLU A 110 17.47 18.25 4.79
C GLU A 110 17.93 19.28 3.75
N ILE A 111 17.30 20.46 3.78
CA ILE A 111 17.76 21.59 2.98
C ILE A 111 19.03 22.14 3.63
N LYS A 112 20.14 22.13 2.90
CA LYS A 112 21.39 22.73 3.37
C LYS A 112 21.18 24.21 3.64
N LYS A 113 21.28 24.62 4.92
CA LYS A 113 21.27 26.04 5.31
C LYS A 113 22.55 26.70 4.77
N LYS A 114 22.43 27.82 4.06
CA LYS A 114 23.59 28.65 3.73
C LYS A 114 24.15 29.21 5.05
N SER A 115 25.40 28.87 5.37
CA SER A 115 26.14 29.65 6.36
C SER A 115 26.59 30.94 5.68
N HIS A 116 26.09 32.07 6.17
CA HIS A 116 26.71 33.37 5.90
C HIS A 116 27.98 33.45 6.74
N TYR A 117 29.12 33.49 6.08
CA TYR A 117 30.40 33.92 6.65
C TYR A 117 30.67 35.35 6.19
#